data_AF-A0A1W9ZIM0-F1
#
_entry.id   AF-A0A1W9ZIM0-F1
#
_cell.length_a   1.000
_cell.length_b   1.000
_cell.length_c   1.000
_cell.angle_alpha   90.00
_cell.angle_beta   90.00
_cell.angle_gamma   90.00
#
_symmetry.space_group_name_H-M   'P 1'
#
loop_
_entity.id
_entity.type
_entity.pdbx_description
1 polymer ?
#
loop_
_entity_poly.entity_id
_entity_poly.type
_entity_poly.pdbx_seq_one_letter_code
_entity_poly.pdbx_strand_id
1 'polypeptide(L)'
;MAGMKLKTSSRATLIGDVVGSRRAADRSKLHSSLATALRHIAAGAIAAPAFTVGDEFQGSYPTVGAAIEAALTLRLAVGPAIDVRFGIGWGSVTILDGDAGIQDGPGWWSAREAIQHTAEAQRQPGLTLVRTTFRAEADTRGDVAAVNAALLCRDHLLGSLDERSLRIVRGLMTGRTKKELAATEGISPSAVSQRASRDGLDLIVLASQYLRSLP
;
A
#
# COMPACT_ATOMS: atom_id res chain seq x y z
N MET A 1 -2.98 -27.52 31.64
CA MET A 1 -2.75 -26.37 30.74
C MET A 1 -2.91 -26.87 29.31
N ALA A 2 -4.01 -26.51 28.65
CA ALA A 2 -4.27 -26.95 27.28
C ALA A 2 -3.21 -26.32 26.36
N GLY A 3 -2.43 -27.16 25.67
CA GLY A 3 -1.40 -26.70 24.74
C GLY A 3 -2.05 -25.89 23.61
N MET A 4 -1.73 -24.60 23.55
CA MET A 4 -2.18 -23.74 22.48
C MET A 4 -1.51 -24.20 21.19
N LYS A 5 -2.26 -24.81 20.27
CA LYS A 5 -1.74 -25.21 18.96
C LYS A 5 -1.37 -23.95 18.18
N LEU A 6 -0.09 -23.76 17.93
CA LEU A 6 0.42 -22.72 17.03
C LEU A 6 -0.20 -22.94 15.64
N LYS A 7 -0.95 -21.95 15.16
CA LYS A 7 -1.59 -21.98 13.84
C LYS A 7 -0.70 -21.23 12.85
N THR A 8 -0.06 -21.98 11.95
CA THR A 8 0.81 -21.43 10.90
C THR A 8 0.10 -21.48 9.55
N SER A 9 0.21 -20.39 8.78
CA SER A 9 -0.33 -20.33 7.41
C SER A 9 0.39 -19.26 6.60
N SER A 10 0.64 -19.51 5.32
CA SER A 10 1.16 -18.50 4.39
C SER A 10 0.13 -17.41 4.14
N ARG A 11 0.59 -16.16 4.13
CA ARG A 11 -0.24 -14.99 3.86
C ARG A 11 0.63 -13.82 3.43
N ALA A 12 0.01 -12.79 2.86
CA ALA A 12 0.67 -11.52 2.63
C ALA A 12 0.64 -10.69 3.91
N THR A 13 1.77 -10.12 4.28
CA THR A 13 1.92 -9.20 5.41
C THR A 13 2.24 -7.82 4.86
N LEU A 14 1.74 -6.79 5.54
CA LEU A 14 1.95 -5.40 5.17
C LEU A 14 2.45 -4.67 6.41
N ILE A 15 3.57 -3.98 6.28
CA ILE A 15 4.04 -2.99 7.24
C ILE A 15 4.07 -1.65 6.51
N GLY A 16 3.57 -0.60 7.12
CA GLY A 16 3.69 0.76 6.62
C GLY A 16 4.07 1.74 7.71
N ASP A 17 4.66 2.85 7.30
CA ASP A 17 4.95 3.98 8.18
C ASP A 17 4.77 5.30 7.43
N VAL A 18 4.84 6.41 8.18
CA VAL A 18 4.64 7.75 7.64
C VAL A 18 6.00 8.38 7.35
N VAL A 19 6.20 8.81 6.11
CA VAL A 19 7.43 9.47 5.70
C VAL A 19 7.52 10.84 6.36
N GLY A 20 8.54 11.05 7.19
CA GLY A 20 8.80 12.34 7.84
C GLY A 20 7.80 12.70 8.94
N SER A 21 7.13 11.73 9.55
CA SER A 21 6.13 11.91 10.61
C SER A 21 6.54 12.84 11.76
N ARG A 22 7.83 12.82 12.13
CA ARG A 22 8.38 13.68 13.19
C ARG A 22 8.32 15.18 12.88
N ARG A 23 8.16 15.56 11.61
CA ARG A 23 8.06 16.95 11.16
C ARG A 23 6.61 17.44 11.05
N ALA A 24 5.64 16.59 11.35
CA ALA A 24 4.23 16.97 11.28
C ALA A 24 3.90 18.03 12.34
N ALA A 25 3.32 19.15 11.91
CA ALA A 25 2.90 20.23 12.81
C ALA A 25 1.83 19.78 13.81
N ASP A 26 0.91 18.92 13.36
CA ASP A 26 -0.13 18.32 14.20
C ASP A 26 -0.12 16.79 14.05
N ARG A 27 0.57 16.14 14.99
CA ARG A 27 0.70 14.68 15.03
C ARG A 27 -0.62 13.97 15.37
N SER A 28 -1.51 14.62 16.12
CA SER A 28 -2.80 14.05 16.51
C SER A 28 -3.76 14.00 15.32
N LYS A 29 -3.83 15.09 14.54
CA LYS A 29 -4.60 15.14 13.30
C LYS A 29 -4.07 14.16 12.25
N LEU A 30 -2.74 14.04 12.13
CA LEU A 30 -2.13 13.05 11.25
C LEU A 30 -2.55 11.63 11.64
N HIS A 31 -2.41 11.29 12.93
CA HIS A 31 -2.75 9.97 13.44
C HIS A 31 -4.23 9.64 13.26
N SER A 32 -5.15 10.54 13.58
CA SER A 32 -6.60 10.35 13.40
C SER A 32 -7.02 10.21 11.92
N SER A 33 -6.38 10.97 11.02
CA SER A 33 -6.62 10.85 9.58
C SER A 33 -6.16 9.50 9.05
N LEU A 34 -4.97 9.06 9.45
CA LEU A 34 -4.42 7.76 9.07
C LEU A 34 -5.24 6.61 9.68
N ALA A 35 -5.62 6.70 10.96
CA ALA A 35 -6.50 5.73 11.63
C ALA A 35 -7.82 5.54 10.88
N THR A 36 -8.38 6.64 10.35
CA THR A 36 -9.60 6.60 9.53
C THR A 36 -9.37 5.89 8.20
N ALA A 37 -8.25 6.17 7.54
CA ALA A 37 -7.93 5.53 6.28
C ALA A 37 -7.59 4.02 6.44
N LEU A 38 -6.97 3.62 7.56
CA LEU A 38 -6.71 2.20 7.87
C LEU A 38 -8.01 1.38 7.95
N ARG A 39 -9.10 1.96 8.45
CA ARG A 39 -10.41 1.28 8.48
C ARG A 39 -10.94 0.95 7.08
N HIS A 40 -10.60 1.74 6.06
CA HIS A 40 -11.05 1.49 4.68
C HIS A 40 -10.37 0.27 4.06
N ILE A 41 -9.17 -0.10 4.52
CA ILE A 41 -8.41 -1.24 4.01
C ILE A 41 -8.52 -2.48 4.89
N ALA A 42 -9.36 -2.44 5.94
CA ALA A 42 -9.60 -3.58 6.83
C ALA A 42 -10.47 -4.67 6.17
N ALA A 43 -11.30 -4.30 5.18
CA ALA A 43 -12.15 -5.25 4.49
C ALA A 43 -11.30 -6.27 3.70
N GLY A 44 -11.54 -7.57 3.94
CA GLY A 44 -10.79 -8.66 3.29
C GLY A 44 -9.41 -8.93 3.91
N ALA A 45 -9.01 -8.21 4.96
CA ALA A 45 -7.80 -8.51 5.71
C ALA A 45 -8.01 -9.76 6.60
N ILE A 46 -6.95 -10.58 6.75
CA ILE A 46 -6.89 -11.64 7.76
C ILE A 46 -6.66 -11.02 9.15
N ALA A 47 -5.75 -10.05 9.22
CA ALA A 47 -5.56 -9.20 10.39
C ALA A 47 -5.67 -7.75 9.92
N ALA A 48 -6.71 -7.06 10.40
CA ALA A 48 -6.97 -5.68 10.03
C ALA A 48 -5.75 -4.79 10.36
N PRO A 49 -5.35 -3.88 9.46
CA PRO A 49 -4.24 -2.97 9.71
C PRO A 49 -4.46 -2.11 10.96
N ALA A 50 -3.49 -2.15 11.87
CA ALA A 50 -3.52 -1.38 13.11
C ALA A 50 -2.14 -0.79 13.40
N PHE A 51 -2.12 0.31 14.16
CA PHE A 51 -0.86 0.91 14.63
C PHE A 51 -0.13 -0.05 15.57
N THR A 52 1.20 -0.07 15.44
CA THR A 52 2.10 -0.82 16.32
C THR A 52 2.81 0.18 17.26
N VAL A 53 3.92 0.74 16.82
CA VAL A 53 4.73 1.69 17.58
C VAL A 53 4.87 2.98 16.79
N GLY A 54 4.44 4.09 17.39
CA GLY A 54 4.56 5.42 16.79
C GLY A 54 3.64 5.59 15.57
N ASP A 55 4.25 5.82 14.40
CA ASP A 55 3.58 6.01 13.11
C ASP A 55 3.56 4.75 12.24
N GLU A 56 4.14 3.65 12.73
CA GLU A 56 4.11 2.36 12.07
C GLU A 56 2.75 1.67 12.28
N PHE A 57 2.30 0.97 11.25
CA PHE A 57 1.13 0.11 11.28
C PHE A 57 1.40 -1.18 10.52
N GLN A 58 0.66 -2.23 10.86
CA GLN A 58 0.81 -3.53 10.22
C GLN A 58 -0.52 -4.25 10.07
N GLY A 59 -0.65 -5.08 9.04
CA GLY A 59 -1.81 -5.93 8.78
C GLY A 59 -1.46 -7.12 7.88
N SER A 60 -2.41 -8.05 7.67
CA SER A 60 -2.18 -9.21 6.79
C SER A 60 -3.39 -9.53 5.93
N TYR A 61 -3.15 -10.10 4.76
CA TYR A 61 -4.10 -10.33 3.68
C TYR A 61 -3.94 -11.73 3.08
N PRO A 62 -4.99 -12.29 2.48
CA PRO A 62 -4.93 -13.64 1.90
C PRO A 62 -3.99 -13.76 0.71
N THR A 63 -3.77 -12.68 -0.03
CA THR A 63 -3.00 -12.67 -1.28
C THR A 63 -2.06 -11.49 -1.36
N VAL A 64 -0.97 -11.59 -2.14
CA VAL A 64 -0.07 -10.45 -2.38
C VAL A 64 -0.81 -9.31 -3.08
N GLY A 65 -1.71 -9.63 -4.02
CA GLY A 65 -2.50 -8.62 -4.72
C GLY A 65 -3.40 -7.81 -3.81
N ALA A 66 -4.07 -8.44 -2.85
CA ALA A 66 -4.86 -7.76 -1.81
C ALA A 66 -4.01 -6.82 -0.92
N ALA A 67 -2.79 -7.24 -0.53
CA ALA A 67 -1.89 -6.37 0.23
C ALA A 67 -1.41 -5.16 -0.61
N ILE A 68 -1.11 -5.37 -1.90
CA ILE A 68 -0.72 -4.30 -2.83
C ILE A 68 -1.89 -3.32 -3.07
N GLU A 69 -3.11 -3.82 -3.21
CA GLU A 69 -4.32 -3.01 -3.30
C GLU A 69 -4.52 -2.16 -2.04
N ALA A 70 -4.40 -2.77 -0.86
CA ALA A 70 -4.54 -2.09 0.41
C ALA A 70 -3.51 -0.95 0.56
N ALA A 71 -2.24 -1.21 0.23
CA ALA A 71 -1.18 -0.19 0.25
C ALA A 71 -1.51 0.99 -0.68
N LEU A 72 -1.92 0.72 -1.93
CA LEU A 72 -2.28 1.77 -2.89
C LEU A 72 -3.51 2.56 -2.43
N THR A 73 -4.53 1.87 -1.95
CA THR A 73 -5.78 2.47 -1.46
C THR A 73 -5.49 3.41 -0.29
N LEU A 74 -4.65 2.98 0.65
CA LEU A 74 -4.26 3.81 1.78
C LEU A 74 -3.50 5.05 1.30
N ARG A 75 -2.50 4.87 0.43
CA ARG A 75 -1.70 5.98 -0.14
C ARG A 75 -2.58 7.02 -0.83
N LEU A 76 -3.54 6.59 -1.65
CA LEU A 76 -4.47 7.50 -2.35
C LEU A 76 -5.48 8.14 -1.39
N ALA A 77 -5.85 7.48 -0.29
CA ALA A 77 -6.78 8.02 0.69
C ALA A 77 -6.19 9.19 1.47
N VAL A 78 -4.91 9.11 1.84
CA VAL A 78 -4.22 10.09 2.71
C VAL A 78 -3.34 11.09 1.96
N GLY A 79 -2.91 10.77 0.75
CA GLY A 79 -2.12 11.66 -0.10
C GLY A 79 -2.94 12.83 -0.67
N PRO A 80 -2.30 13.97 -1.01
CA PRO A 80 -0.87 14.24 -0.84
C PRO A 80 -0.50 14.74 0.57
N ALA A 81 -1.48 14.94 1.46
CA ALA A 81 -1.27 15.55 2.78
C ALA A 81 -0.41 14.70 3.73
N ILE A 82 -0.50 13.37 3.61
CA ILE A 82 0.31 12.41 4.36
C ILE A 82 1.01 11.52 3.35
N ASP A 83 2.34 11.42 3.46
CA ASP A 83 3.14 10.50 2.67
C ASP A 83 3.41 9.23 3.47
N VAL A 84 3.17 8.07 2.85
CA VAL A 84 3.26 6.75 3.48
C VAL A 84 4.04 5.81 2.59
N ARG A 85 4.89 4.98 3.20
CA ARG A 85 5.63 3.90 2.52
C ARG A 85 5.27 2.55 3.12
N PHE A 86 5.58 1.50 2.36
CA PHE A 86 5.12 0.14 2.61
C PHE A 86 6.22 -0.88 2.32
N GLY A 87 6.28 -1.90 3.16
CA GLY A 87 6.91 -3.18 2.88
C GLY A 87 5.85 -4.27 2.87
N ILE A 88 5.82 -5.06 1.80
CA ILE A 88 4.93 -6.21 1.66
C ILE A 88 5.76 -7.48 1.72
N GLY A 89 5.36 -8.41 2.59
CA GLY A 89 5.94 -9.72 2.74
C GLY A 89 4.99 -10.81 2.25
N TRP A 90 5.53 -11.94 1.78
CA TRP A 90 4.80 -13.18 1.61
C TRP A 90 5.55 -14.29 2.35
N GLY A 91 4.84 -15.06 3.16
CA GLY A 91 5.47 -16.18 3.87
C GLY A 91 4.59 -16.71 4.98
N SER A 92 5.09 -17.73 5.66
CA SER A 92 4.41 -18.29 6.81
C SER A 92 4.31 -17.29 7.96
N VAL A 93 3.14 -17.26 8.62
CA VAL A 93 2.88 -16.50 9.84
C VAL A 93 2.34 -17.45 10.89
N THR A 94 2.95 -17.41 12.07
CA THR A 94 2.60 -18.18 13.26
C THR A 94 2.01 -17.25 14.31
N ILE A 95 0.83 -17.62 14.84
CA ILE A 95 0.20 -16.90 15.96
C ILE A 95 0.80 -17.42 17.25
N LEU A 96 1.56 -16.57 17.96
CA LEU A 96 2.20 -16.90 19.23
C LEU A 96 1.25 -16.67 20.41
N ASP A 97 0.50 -15.56 20.36
CA ASP A 97 -0.55 -15.21 21.32
C ASP A 97 -1.70 -14.53 20.57
N GLY A 98 -2.84 -15.20 20.47
CA GLY A 98 -4.00 -14.67 19.75
C GLY A 98 -4.68 -13.52 20.47
N ASP A 99 -4.69 -13.53 21.81
CA ASP A 99 -5.38 -12.53 22.63
C ASP A 99 -4.56 -11.24 22.70
N ALA A 100 -3.23 -11.36 22.79
CA ALA A 100 -2.32 -10.24 22.73
C ALA A 100 -1.98 -9.79 21.28
N GLY A 101 -2.46 -10.51 20.26
CA GLY A 101 -2.19 -10.22 18.86
C GLY A 101 -0.73 -10.43 18.44
N ILE A 102 0.03 -11.23 19.19
CA ILE A 102 1.45 -11.49 18.93
C ILE A 102 1.58 -12.54 17.83
N GLN A 103 2.25 -12.17 16.76
CA GLN A 103 2.50 -13.00 15.60
C GLN A 103 3.98 -12.90 15.21
N ASP A 104 4.50 -13.97 14.63
CA ASP A 104 5.87 -14.02 14.14
C ASP A 104 5.97 -14.92 12.91
N GLY A 105 7.06 -14.79 12.16
CA GLY A 105 7.42 -15.69 11.08
C GLY A 105 7.89 -15.00 9.80
N PRO A 106 8.34 -15.79 8.81
CA PRO A 106 8.90 -15.31 7.55
C PRO A 106 8.08 -14.24 6.84
N GLY A 107 6.74 -14.31 6.88
CA GLY A 107 5.90 -13.25 6.33
C GLY A 107 6.22 -11.89 6.94
N TRP A 108 6.26 -11.78 8.27
CA TRP A 108 6.57 -10.52 8.95
C TRP A 108 8.01 -10.07 8.75
N TRP A 109 8.97 -11.01 8.71
CA TRP A 109 10.37 -10.70 8.46
C TRP A 109 10.59 -10.15 7.05
N SER A 110 9.97 -10.75 6.03
CA SER A 110 10.03 -10.26 4.64
C SER A 110 9.38 -8.88 4.49
N ALA A 111 8.25 -8.61 5.14
CA ALA A 111 7.63 -7.29 5.12
C ALA A 111 8.53 -6.22 5.78
N ARG A 112 9.21 -6.59 6.87
CA ARG A 112 10.18 -5.72 7.55
C ARG A 112 11.37 -5.39 6.66
N GLU A 113 11.98 -6.41 6.05
CA GLU A 113 13.09 -6.21 5.10
C GLU A 113 12.63 -5.35 3.91
N ALA A 114 11.40 -5.54 3.44
CA ALA A 114 10.85 -4.78 2.31
C ALA A 114 10.66 -3.29 2.64
N ILE A 115 10.13 -2.94 3.83
CA ILE A 115 9.97 -1.52 4.19
C ILE A 115 11.32 -0.84 4.44
N GLN A 116 12.29 -1.57 5.00
CA GLN A 116 13.67 -1.08 5.15
C GLN A 116 14.30 -0.79 3.79
N HIS A 117 14.18 -1.72 2.84
CA HIS A 117 14.67 -1.53 1.47
C HIS A 117 13.99 -0.33 0.78
N THR A 118 12.68 -0.16 0.99
CA THR A 118 11.95 1.01 0.49
C THR A 118 12.52 2.31 1.05
N ALA A 119 12.79 2.37 2.35
CA ALA A 119 13.36 3.54 3.01
C ALA A 119 14.80 3.85 2.55
N GLU A 120 15.59 2.82 2.23
CA GLU A 120 16.94 2.95 1.67
C GLU A 120 16.91 3.46 0.22
N ALA A 121 16.06 2.89 -0.62
CA ALA A 121 15.88 3.30 -2.02
C ALA A 121 15.53 4.80 -2.11
N GLN A 122 14.63 5.28 -1.24
CA GLN A 122 14.22 6.69 -1.18
C GLN A 122 15.36 7.69 -0.97
N ARG A 123 16.52 7.26 -0.45
CA ARG A 123 17.70 8.10 -0.24
C ARG A 123 18.51 8.31 -1.53
N GLN A 124 18.26 7.52 -2.57
CA GLN A 124 18.95 7.62 -3.84
C GLN A 124 18.21 8.61 -4.76
N PRO A 125 18.90 9.58 -5.40
CA PRO A 125 18.26 10.64 -6.19
C PRO A 125 17.26 10.15 -7.25
N GLY A 126 17.51 9.00 -7.88
CA GLY A 126 16.64 8.41 -8.91
C GLY A 126 15.43 7.61 -8.37
N LEU A 127 15.39 7.32 -7.07
CA LEU A 127 14.41 6.41 -6.46
C LEU A 127 13.62 7.07 -5.32
N THR A 128 13.65 8.40 -5.22
CA THR A 128 12.97 9.18 -4.18
C THR A 128 11.46 8.98 -4.14
N LEU A 129 10.85 8.57 -5.26
CA LEU A 129 9.40 8.33 -5.39
C LEU A 129 8.98 6.90 -5.03
N VAL A 130 9.92 5.99 -4.77
CA VAL A 130 9.60 4.60 -4.37
C VAL A 130 8.85 4.60 -3.04
N ARG A 131 7.73 3.88 -2.97
CA ARG A 131 6.89 3.79 -1.76
C ARG A 131 6.54 2.35 -1.39
N THR A 132 6.75 1.38 -2.27
CA THR A 132 6.37 -0.02 -2.03
C THR A 132 7.49 -0.95 -2.50
N THR A 133 7.92 -1.86 -1.62
CA THR A 133 8.74 -3.02 -1.99
C THR A 133 8.00 -4.29 -1.59
N PHE A 134 8.12 -5.33 -2.40
CA PHE A 134 7.64 -6.68 -2.13
C PHE A 134 8.80 -7.65 -1.91
N ARG A 135 8.70 -8.50 -0.90
CA ARG A 135 9.61 -9.63 -0.65
C ARG A 135 8.82 -10.86 -0.27
N ALA A 136 9.41 -12.03 -0.51
CA ALA A 136 8.83 -13.31 -0.13
C ALA A 136 9.85 -14.14 0.64
N GLU A 137 9.36 -15.05 1.46
CA GLU A 137 10.11 -16.16 2.03
C GLU A 137 10.84 -16.91 0.91
N ALA A 138 12.09 -17.31 1.16
CA ALA A 138 12.95 -17.93 0.16
C ALA A 138 12.26 -19.12 -0.54
N ASP A 139 12.44 -19.23 -1.85
CA ASP A 139 11.89 -20.30 -2.70
C ASP A 139 10.35 -20.44 -2.71
N THR A 140 9.61 -19.50 -2.12
CA THR A 140 8.13 -19.54 -2.12
C THR A 140 7.49 -18.86 -3.32
N ARG A 141 8.20 -17.95 -4.00
CA ARG A 141 7.70 -17.21 -5.17
C ARG A 141 8.80 -16.88 -6.19
N GLY A 142 8.52 -17.13 -7.47
CA GLY A 142 9.40 -16.80 -8.59
C GLY A 142 9.16 -15.44 -9.25
N ASP A 143 8.11 -14.72 -8.86
CA ASP A 143 7.66 -13.47 -9.50
C ASP A 143 8.10 -12.19 -8.76
N VAL A 144 8.85 -12.31 -7.67
CA VAL A 144 9.24 -11.19 -6.80
C VAL A 144 9.88 -10.02 -7.58
N ALA A 145 10.81 -10.31 -8.50
CA ALA A 145 11.47 -9.28 -9.30
C ALA A 145 10.50 -8.57 -10.27
N ALA A 146 9.61 -9.33 -10.91
CA ALA A 146 8.64 -8.78 -11.85
C ALA A 146 7.59 -7.90 -11.13
N VAL A 147 7.11 -8.35 -9.96
CA VAL A 147 6.20 -7.56 -9.11
C VAL A 147 6.87 -6.26 -8.67
N ASN A 148 8.12 -6.31 -8.21
CA ASN A 148 8.86 -5.11 -7.82
C ASN A 148 9.09 -4.16 -9.00
N ALA A 149 9.42 -4.66 -10.20
CA ALA A 149 9.56 -3.82 -11.38
C ALA A 149 8.25 -3.05 -11.68
N ALA A 150 7.10 -3.71 -11.59
CA ALA A 150 5.80 -3.06 -11.75
C ALA A 150 5.51 -2.04 -10.63
N LEU A 151 5.83 -2.35 -9.38
CA LEU A 151 5.66 -1.43 -8.24
C LEU A 151 6.52 -0.17 -8.38
N LEU A 152 7.78 -0.32 -8.79
CA LEU A 152 8.70 0.80 -9.04
C LEU A 152 8.13 1.76 -10.11
N CYS A 153 7.70 1.22 -11.24
CA CYS A 153 7.08 2.01 -12.32
C CYS A 153 5.80 2.70 -11.84
N ARG A 154 4.92 1.97 -11.14
CA ARG A 154 3.67 2.53 -10.60
C ARG A 154 3.94 3.66 -9.61
N ASP A 155 4.91 3.49 -8.72
CA ASP A 155 5.24 4.47 -7.70
C ASP A 155 5.82 5.75 -8.32
N HIS A 156 6.65 5.62 -9.35
CA HIS A 156 7.17 6.75 -10.13
C HIS A 156 6.06 7.49 -10.89
N LEU A 157 5.14 6.77 -11.55
CA LEU A 157 4.00 7.35 -12.24
C LEU A 157 3.11 8.13 -11.26
N LEU A 158 2.73 7.52 -10.14
CA LEU A 158 1.92 8.17 -9.10
C LEU A 158 2.62 9.37 -8.47
N GLY A 159 3.92 9.25 -8.20
CA GLY A 159 4.71 10.33 -7.59
C GLY A 159 4.95 11.52 -8.52
N SER A 160 4.76 11.34 -9.83
CA SER A 160 4.92 12.39 -10.84
C SER A 160 3.61 13.12 -11.18
N LEU A 161 2.48 12.72 -10.59
CA LEU A 161 1.18 13.35 -10.85
C LEU A 161 1.04 14.69 -10.13
N ASP A 162 0.39 15.64 -10.80
CA ASP A 162 -0.15 16.83 -10.11
C ASP A 162 -1.36 16.46 -9.22
N GLU A 163 -1.75 17.38 -8.32
CA GLU A 163 -2.84 17.13 -7.37
C GLU A 163 -4.17 16.79 -8.04
N ARG A 164 -4.46 17.38 -9.20
CA ARG A 164 -5.70 17.12 -9.95
C ARG A 164 -5.67 15.72 -10.53
N SER A 165 -4.57 15.31 -11.14
CA SER A 165 -4.38 13.95 -11.65
C SER A 165 -4.43 12.91 -10.54
N LEU A 166 -3.91 13.22 -9.35
CA LEU A 166 -4.04 12.35 -8.17
C LEU A 166 -5.51 12.18 -7.74
N ARG A 167 -6.30 13.26 -7.71
CA ARG A 167 -7.75 13.18 -7.41
C ARG A 167 -8.52 12.40 -8.47
N ILE A 168 -8.20 12.60 -9.75
CA ILE A 168 -8.84 11.88 -10.86
C ILE A 168 -8.53 10.38 -10.78
N VAL A 169 -7.26 9.99 -10.64
CA VAL A 169 -6.89 8.55 -10.56
C VAL A 169 -7.48 7.88 -9.33
N ARG A 170 -7.55 8.59 -8.19
CA ARG A 170 -8.27 8.10 -7.01
C ARG A 170 -9.73 7.80 -7.33
N GLY A 171 -10.40 8.69 -8.04
CA GLY A 171 -11.79 8.50 -8.45
C GLY A 171 -11.98 7.32 -9.43
N LEU A 172 -11.09 7.20 -10.43
CA LEU A 172 -11.11 6.08 -11.38
C LEU A 172 -10.92 4.74 -10.69
N MET A 173 -9.99 4.66 -9.73
CA MET A 173 -9.73 3.46 -8.92
C MET A 173 -10.94 3.04 -8.06
N THR A 174 -11.84 3.98 -7.73
CA THR A 174 -13.10 3.71 -7.02
C THR A 174 -14.30 3.50 -7.96
N GLY A 175 -14.07 3.30 -9.26
CA GLY A 175 -15.11 3.00 -10.24
C GLY A 175 -15.91 4.21 -10.74
N ARG A 176 -15.49 5.45 -10.42
CA ARG A 176 -16.16 6.65 -10.93
C ARG A 176 -15.85 6.83 -12.41
N THR A 177 -16.85 7.27 -13.16
CA THR A 177 -16.72 7.54 -14.59
C THR A 177 -15.98 8.85 -14.84
N LYS A 178 -15.33 8.98 -16.02
CA LYS A 178 -14.68 10.23 -16.44
C LYS A 178 -15.66 11.41 -16.48
N LYS A 179 -16.95 11.16 -16.75
CA LYS A 179 -18.02 12.17 -16.74
C LYS A 179 -18.28 12.72 -15.33
N GLU A 180 -18.40 11.85 -14.33
CA GLU A 180 -18.60 12.26 -12.94
C GLU A 180 -17.39 13.02 -12.39
N LEU A 181 -16.19 12.58 -12.77
CA LEU A 181 -14.93 13.24 -12.36
C LEU A 181 -14.80 14.62 -13.01
N ALA A 182 -15.19 14.77 -14.26
CA ALA A 182 -15.22 16.05 -14.95
C ALA A 182 -16.13 17.06 -14.23
N ALA A 183 -17.32 16.63 -13.82
CA ALA A 183 -18.26 17.45 -13.06
C ALA A 183 -17.68 17.87 -11.70
N THR A 184 -17.03 16.95 -10.96
CA THR A 184 -16.38 17.28 -9.68
C THR A 184 -15.18 18.22 -9.82
N GLU A 185 -14.36 18.04 -10.86
CA GLU A 185 -13.17 18.85 -11.09
C GLU A 185 -13.46 20.18 -11.81
N GLY A 186 -14.70 20.42 -12.25
CA GLY A 186 -15.11 21.63 -12.95
C GLY A 186 -14.50 21.77 -14.34
N ILE A 187 -14.26 20.64 -15.03
CA ILE A 187 -13.67 20.60 -16.38
C ILE A 187 -14.53 19.76 -17.33
N SER A 188 -14.22 19.77 -18.63
CA SER A 188 -14.94 18.95 -19.60
C SER A 188 -14.55 17.46 -19.50
N PRO A 189 -15.44 16.53 -19.87
CA PRO A 189 -15.10 15.11 -19.97
C PRO A 189 -13.91 14.84 -20.91
N SER A 190 -13.78 15.62 -21.99
CA SER A 190 -12.64 15.54 -22.91
C SER A 190 -11.33 15.91 -22.22
N ALA A 191 -11.31 16.96 -21.38
CA ALA A 191 -10.13 17.34 -20.61
C ALA A 191 -9.71 16.25 -19.61
N VAL A 192 -10.66 15.55 -18.98
CA VAL A 192 -10.35 14.37 -18.14
C VAL A 192 -9.75 13.25 -18.98
N SER A 193 -10.32 12.93 -20.14
CA SER A 193 -9.80 11.87 -21.01
C SER A 193 -8.38 12.16 -21.54
N GLN A 194 -8.13 13.39 -21.98
CA GLN A 194 -6.81 13.84 -22.43
C GLN A 194 -5.78 13.71 -21.30
N ARG A 195 -6.15 14.16 -20.10
CA ARG A 195 -5.31 14.02 -18.90
C ARG A 195 -5.07 12.56 -18.53
N ALA A 196 -6.10 11.72 -18.57
CA ALA A 196 -6.00 10.30 -18.26
C ALA A 196 -5.02 9.57 -19.18
N SER A 197 -4.97 9.95 -20.46
CA SER A 197 -4.00 9.44 -21.42
C SER A 197 -2.61 10.04 -21.22
N ARG A 198 -2.49 11.37 -21.16
CA ARG A 198 -1.20 12.08 -21.11
C ARG A 198 -0.42 11.82 -19.82
N ASP A 199 -1.13 11.82 -18.70
CA ASP A 199 -0.53 11.64 -17.37
C ASP A 199 -0.48 10.16 -16.95
N GLY A 200 -0.89 9.23 -17.83
CA GLY A 200 -0.83 7.79 -17.58
C GLY A 200 -1.83 7.26 -16.55
N LEU A 201 -2.94 7.96 -16.28
CA LEU A 201 -3.92 7.53 -15.26
C LEU A 201 -4.61 6.22 -15.65
N ASP A 202 -4.97 6.05 -16.93
CA ASP A 202 -5.57 4.80 -17.42
C ASP A 202 -4.58 3.61 -17.28
N LEU A 203 -3.28 3.87 -17.49
CA LEU A 203 -2.23 2.88 -17.29
C LEU A 203 -2.07 2.49 -15.81
N ILE A 204 -2.11 3.47 -14.89
CA ILE A 204 -2.05 3.22 -13.44
C ILE A 204 -3.23 2.33 -13.03
N VAL A 205 -4.44 2.61 -13.53
CA VAL A 205 -5.64 1.80 -13.23
C VAL A 205 -5.45 0.37 -13.72
N LEU A 206 -5.06 0.18 -14.98
CA LEU A 206 -4.85 -1.16 -15.56
C LEU A 206 -3.74 -1.95 -14.83
N ALA A 207 -2.59 -1.32 -14.58
CA ALA A 207 -1.50 -1.95 -13.84
C ALA A 207 -1.93 -2.35 -12.42
N SER A 208 -2.75 -1.51 -11.77
CA SER A 208 -3.28 -1.80 -10.44
C SER A 208 -4.29 -2.95 -10.44
N GLN A 209 -5.05 -3.15 -11.52
CA GLN A 209 -5.92 -4.32 -11.68
C GLN A 209 -5.11 -5.61 -11.83
N TYR A 210 -4.04 -5.61 -12.63
CA TYR A 210 -3.15 -6.77 -12.73
C TYR A 210 -2.46 -7.09 -11.41
N LEU A 211 -1.90 -6.08 -10.74
CA LEU A 211 -1.26 -6.26 -9.44
C LEU A 211 -2.24 -6.80 -8.38
N ARG A 212 -3.51 -6.35 -8.39
CA ARG A 212 -4.55 -6.85 -7.49
C ARG A 212 -4.87 -8.33 -7.71
N SER A 213 -4.74 -8.82 -8.95
CA SER A 213 -5.03 -10.22 -9.29
C SER A 213 -3.93 -11.21 -8.87
N LEU A 214 -2.79 -10.72 -8.35
CA LEU A 214 -1.72 -11.58 -7.87
C LEU A 214 -2.20 -12.43 -6.68
N PRO A 215 -1.90 -13.75 -6.68
CA PRO A 215 -2.23 -14.63 -5.57
C PRO A 215 -1.44 -14.26 -4.31
#